data_AF-A0A7Y8L4R6-F1
#
_entry.id   AF-A0A7Y8L4R6-F1
#
_cell.length_a   1.000
_cell.length_b   1.000
_cell.length_c   1.000
_cell.angle_alpha   90.00
_cell.angle_beta   90.00
_cell.angle_gamma   90.00
#
_symmetry.space_group_name_H-M   'P 1'
#
loop_
_entity.id
_entity.type
_entity.pdbx_description
1 polymer ?
#
loop_
_entity_poly.entity_id
_entity_poly.type
_entity_poly.pdbx_seq_one_letter_code
_entity_poly.pdbx_strand_id
1 'polypeptide(L)'
;MHRLNIEQGISKTQRPIDNLSQRVVRGGFWVFSLRIIQQLFNFVRLVILARILAPHDFGLMGIALLTLATLETFSQTGFQAALIQNKKDIRPYLDVAWTILILRGFILFIILYFIAPYKAVFFKVQDAKPIT
;
A
#
# COMPACT_ATOMS: atom_id res chain seq x y z
N MET A 1 9.92 -67.10 -1.62
CA MET A 1 9.51 -65.98 -2.51
C MET A 1 8.80 -64.89 -1.69
N HIS A 2 9.51 -64.02 -0.95
CA HIS A 2 8.84 -63.05 -0.06
C HIS A 2 9.60 -61.72 0.19
N ARG A 3 10.40 -61.24 -0.77
CA ARG A 3 11.28 -60.05 -0.60
C ARG A 3 11.08 -58.93 -1.63
N LEU A 4 10.06 -58.97 -2.50
CA LEU A 4 9.96 -58.04 -3.65
C LEU A 4 8.94 -56.90 -3.51
N ASN A 5 8.36 -56.65 -2.34
CA ASN A 5 7.26 -55.68 -2.22
C ASN A 5 7.58 -54.39 -1.43
N ILE A 6 8.85 -54.17 -1.04
CA ILE A 6 9.24 -53.04 -0.19
C ILE A 6 9.69 -51.81 -1.03
N GLU A 7 10.09 -52.00 -2.29
CA GLU A 7 10.62 -50.92 -3.13
C GLU A 7 9.54 -50.02 -3.77
N GLN A 8 8.29 -50.50 -3.83
CA GLN A 8 7.17 -49.79 -4.49
C GLN A 8 6.51 -48.72 -3.59
N GLY A 9 6.89 -48.64 -2.30
CA GLY A 9 6.31 -47.71 -1.32
C GLY A 9 7.01 -46.35 -1.19
N ILE A 10 8.20 -46.18 -1.78
CA ILE A 10 9.07 -45.01 -1.53
C ILE A 10 9.01 -43.97 -2.67
N SER A 11 8.41 -44.30 -3.82
CA SER A 11 8.50 -43.50 -5.06
C SER A 11 7.43 -42.41 -5.26
N LYS A 12 6.49 -42.19 -4.33
CA LYS A 12 5.34 -41.26 -4.53
C LYS A 12 5.44 -39.90 -3.82
N THR A 13 6.61 -39.48 -3.36
CA THR A 13 6.80 -38.16 -2.74
C THR A 13 7.56 -37.15 -3.61
N GLN A 14 7.68 -37.40 -4.91
CA GLN A 14 8.19 -36.43 -5.88
C GLN A 14 7.11 -35.33 -6.13
N ARG A 15 6.91 -34.43 -5.16
CA ARG A 15 6.08 -33.23 -5.40
C ARG A 15 6.82 -32.34 -6.40
N PRO A 16 6.20 -31.94 -7.52
CA PRO A 16 6.88 -31.18 -8.56
C PRO A 16 7.25 -29.79 -8.04
N ILE A 17 8.55 -29.57 -7.81
CA ILE A 17 9.11 -28.30 -7.32
C ILE A 17 8.86 -27.18 -8.36
N ASP A 18 8.71 -27.56 -9.63
CA ASP A 18 8.34 -26.68 -10.74
C ASP A 18 7.01 -25.95 -10.52
N ASN A 19 6.00 -26.62 -9.94
CA ASN A 19 4.66 -26.04 -9.76
C ASN A 19 4.63 -24.99 -8.63
N LEU A 20 5.43 -25.19 -7.58
CA LEU A 20 5.56 -24.21 -6.49
C LEU A 20 6.32 -22.97 -6.96
N SER A 21 7.47 -23.17 -7.63
CA SER A 21 8.26 -22.07 -8.19
C SER A 21 7.44 -21.26 -9.20
N GLN A 22 6.71 -21.92 -10.11
CA GLN A 22 5.85 -21.26 -11.09
C GLN A 22 4.71 -20.45 -10.44
N ARG A 23 4.11 -20.93 -9.33
CA ARG A 23 3.10 -20.17 -8.58
C ARG A 23 3.68 -18.95 -7.87
N VAL A 24 4.86 -19.09 -7.27
CA VAL A 24 5.57 -17.97 -6.62
C VAL A 24 5.94 -16.92 -7.66
N VAL A 25 6.49 -17.32 -8.81
CA VAL A 25 6.83 -16.39 -9.89
C VAL A 25 5.59 -15.72 -10.46
N ARG A 26 4.50 -16.45 -10.69
CA ARG A 26 3.25 -15.87 -11.22
C ARG A 26 2.60 -14.90 -10.23
N GLY A 27 2.55 -15.25 -8.94
CA GLY A 27 2.03 -14.38 -7.88
C GLY A 27 2.92 -13.16 -7.65
N GLY A 28 4.23 -13.37 -7.64
CA GLY A 28 5.23 -12.30 -7.52
C GLY A 28 5.15 -11.33 -8.70
N PHE A 29 5.04 -11.85 -9.93
CA PHE A 29 4.83 -11.04 -11.13
C PHE A 29 3.56 -10.21 -11.03
N TRP A 30 2.44 -10.80 -10.56
CA TRP A 30 1.20 -10.07 -10.37
C TRP A 30 1.34 -8.90 -9.37
N VAL A 31 1.91 -9.15 -8.19
CA VAL A 31 2.15 -8.11 -7.18
C VAL A 31 3.12 -7.06 -7.69
N PHE A 32 4.15 -7.47 -8.43
CA PHE A 32 5.13 -6.57 -9.04
C PHE A 32 4.47 -5.65 -10.07
N SER A 33 3.66 -6.19 -10.99
CA SER A 33 2.89 -5.40 -11.95
C SER A 33 1.98 -4.39 -11.26
N LEU A 34 1.26 -4.80 -10.21
CA LEU A 34 0.44 -3.86 -9.43
C LEU A 34 1.28 -2.72 -8.83
N ARG A 35 2.45 -3.02 -8.26
CA ARG A 35 3.35 -2.01 -7.69
C ARG A 35 3.89 -1.06 -8.75
N ILE A 36 4.29 -1.57 -9.93
CA ILE A 36 4.77 -0.74 -11.04
C ILE A 36 3.68 0.20 -11.53
N ILE A 37 2.45 -0.29 -11.68
CA ILE A 37 1.31 0.53 -12.06
C ILE A 37 1.09 1.63 -11.02
N GLN A 38 1.02 1.30 -9.73
CA GLN A 38 0.85 2.29 -8.65
C GLN A 38 1.98 3.34 -8.66
N GLN A 39 3.22 2.92 -8.85
CA GLN A 39 4.36 3.84 -8.93
C GLN A 39 4.27 4.77 -10.16
N LEU A 40 3.82 4.25 -11.30
CA LEU A 40 3.61 5.04 -12.50
C LEU A 40 2.53 6.10 -12.29
N PHE A 41 1.41 5.73 -11.65
CA PHE A 41 0.36 6.68 -11.26
C PHE A 41 0.89 7.77 -10.32
N ASN A 42 1.71 7.41 -9.33
CA ASN A 42 2.30 8.37 -8.42
C ASN A 42 3.28 9.32 -9.14
N PHE A 43 4.08 8.79 -10.06
CA PHE A 43 4.98 9.60 -10.89
C PHE A 43 4.20 10.57 -11.79
N VAL A 44 3.17 10.09 -12.47
CA VAL A 44 2.28 10.93 -13.30
C VAL A 44 1.63 12.03 -12.46
N ARG A 45 1.16 11.71 -11.25
CA ARG A 45 0.61 12.70 -10.30
C ARG A 45 1.63 13.78 -9.97
N LEU A 46 2.88 13.42 -9.69
CA LEU A 46 3.96 14.38 -9.42
C LEU A 46 4.27 15.25 -10.64
N VAL A 47 4.30 14.70 -11.85
CA VAL A 47 4.52 15.46 -13.09
C VAL A 47 3.38 16.44 -13.36
N ILE A 48 2.12 16.01 -13.19
CA ILE A 48 0.95 16.87 -13.34
C ILE A 48 1.00 18.01 -12.33
N LEU A 49 1.25 17.70 -11.05
CA LEU A 49 1.41 18.70 -10.00
C LEU A 49 2.54 19.66 -10.33
N ALA A 50 3.70 19.17 -10.76
CA ALA A 50 4.83 20.01 -11.11
C ALA A 50 4.56 20.98 -12.26
N ARG A 51 3.65 20.63 -13.17
CA ARG A 51 3.23 21.49 -14.28
C ARG A 51 2.19 22.53 -13.85
N ILE A 52 1.33 22.20 -12.88
CA ILE A 52 0.26 23.07 -12.39
C ILE A 52 0.76 24.02 -11.29
N LEU A 53 1.70 23.57 -10.46
CA LEU A 53 2.20 24.36 -9.34
C LEU A 53 3.15 25.47 -9.79
N ALA A 54 3.00 26.64 -9.18
CA ALA A 54 4.00 27.67 -9.27
C ALA A 54 5.32 27.19 -8.62
N PRO A 55 6.50 27.62 -9.10
CA PRO A 55 7.80 27.26 -8.52
C PRO A 55 7.90 27.51 -7.01
N HIS A 56 7.14 28.48 -6.50
CA HIS A 56 7.11 28.86 -5.08
C HIS A 56 6.43 27.81 -4.18
N ASP A 57 5.48 27.03 -4.70
CA ASP A 57 4.64 26.14 -3.88
C ASP A 57 5.23 24.73 -3.72
N PHE A 58 6.32 24.43 -4.41
CA PHE A 58 6.99 23.12 -4.34
C PHE A 58 7.53 22.80 -2.93
N GLY A 59 8.02 23.80 -2.20
CA GLY A 59 8.50 23.61 -0.83
C GLY A 59 7.38 23.20 0.12
N LEU A 60 6.23 23.87 0.02
CA LEU A 60 5.00 23.54 0.75
C LEU A 60 4.50 22.14 0.42
N MET A 61 4.45 21.80 -0.87
CA MET A 61 4.05 20.48 -1.34
C MET A 61 4.98 19.38 -0.80
N GLY A 62 6.29 19.58 -0.85
CA GLY A 62 7.27 18.62 -0.33
C GLY A 62 7.08 18.33 1.16
N ILE A 63 6.86 19.37 1.97
CA ILE A 63 6.59 19.22 3.40
C ILE A 63 5.24 18.51 3.64
N ALA A 64 4.22 18.82 2.86
CA ALA A 64 2.92 18.16 2.94
C ALA A 64 3.03 16.67 2.59
N LEU A 65 3.72 16.33 1.50
CA LEU A 65 3.97 14.95 1.09
C LEU A 65 4.78 14.18 2.11
N LEU A 66 5.85 14.78 2.66
CA LEU A 66 6.65 14.16 3.72
C LEU A 66 5.80 13.90 4.96
N THR A 67 5.03 14.90 5.42
CA THR A 67 4.14 14.76 6.58
C THR A 67 3.12 13.65 6.34
N LEU A 68 2.50 13.61 5.16
CA LEU A 68 1.54 12.59 4.77
C LEU A 68 2.18 11.19 4.77
N ALA A 69 3.34 11.04 4.13
CA ALA A 69 4.07 9.77 4.05
C ALA A 69 4.48 9.26 5.43
N THR A 70 4.93 10.15 6.32
CA THR A 70 5.22 9.82 7.72
C THR A 70 3.97 9.32 8.41
N LEU A 71 2.87 10.06 8.34
CA LEU A 71 1.63 9.70 9.05
C LEU A 71 1.02 8.40 8.50
N GLU A 72 1.07 8.19 7.18
CA GLU A 72 0.69 6.92 6.56
C GLU A 72 1.53 5.77 7.10
N THR A 73 2.87 5.92 7.14
CA THR A 73 3.78 4.88 7.61
C THR A 73 3.52 4.52 9.07
N PHE A 74 3.37 5.52 9.95
CA PHE A 74 3.03 5.29 11.37
C PHE A 74 1.67 4.62 11.57
N SER A 75 0.73 4.89 10.66
CA SER A 75 -0.63 4.37 10.75
C SER A 75 -0.79 2.97 10.12
N GLN A 76 0.23 2.42 9.46
CA GLN A 76 0.17 1.05 8.91
C GLN A 76 0.16 0.02 10.05
N THR A 77 -1.01 -0.59 10.29
CA THR A 77 -1.22 -1.51 11.42
C THR A 77 -0.81 -2.96 11.15
N GLY A 78 -0.22 -3.29 9.99
CA GLY A 78 0.11 -4.67 9.60
C GLY A 78 -1.10 -5.59 9.38
N PHE A 79 -2.33 -5.05 9.49
CA PHE A 79 -3.58 -5.81 9.43
C PHE A 79 -3.76 -6.60 8.13
N GLN A 80 -3.36 -6.02 7.00
CA GLN A 80 -3.41 -6.73 5.71
C GLN A 80 -2.50 -7.95 5.68
N ALA A 81 -1.30 -7.89 6.28
CA ALA A 81 -0.40 -9.03 6.34
C ALA A 81 -0.95 -10.14 7.25
N ALA A 82 -1.58 -9.77 8.37
CA ALA A 82 -2.25 -10.70 9.26
C ALA A 82 -3.47 -11.38 8.61
N LEU A 83 -4.22 -10.65 7.78
CA LEU A 83 -5.34 -11.20 7.03
C LEU A 83 -4.86 -12.20 5.96
N ILE A 84 -3.78 -11.89 5.25
CA ILE A 84 -3.20 -12.77 4.21
C ILE A 84 -2.66 -14.09 4.81
N GLN A 85 -2.17 -14.08 6.05
CA GLN A 85 -1.66 -15.31 6.71
C GLN A 85 -2.78 -16.22 7.24
N ASN A 86 -3.99 -15.70 7.46
CA ASN A 86 -5.09 -16.50 7.99
C ASN A 86 -5.72 -17.38 6.91
N LYS A 87 -5.64 -18.71 7.07
CA LYS A 87 -6.18 -19.70 6.12
C LYS A 87 -7.64 -20.13 6.38
N LYS A 88 -8.32 -19.52 7.36
CA LYS A 88 -9.73 -19.77 7.68
C LYS A 88 -10.66 -18.80 6.94
N ASP A 89 -11.96 -19.10 6.94
CA ASP A 89 -13.00 -18.36 6.21
C ASP A 89 -12.86 -16.84 6.43
N ILE A 90 -12.36 -16.15 5.41
CA ILE A 90 -11.86 -14.78 5.49
C ILE A 90 -12.98 -13.74 5.34
N ARG A 91 -14.17 -14.18 4.91
CA ARG A 91 -15.32 -13.32 4.58
C ARG A 91 -15.69 -12.36 5.72
N PRO A 92 -15.82 -12.79 6.99
CA PRO A 92 -16.17 -11.87 8.08
C PRO A 92 -15.04 -10.87 8.40
N TYR A 93 -13.79 -11.24 8.12
CA TYR A 93 -12.63 -10.40 8.40
C TYR A 93 -12.37 -9.36 7.30
N LEU A 94 -12.86 -9.60 6.08
CA LEU A 94 -12.80 -8.64 4.97
C LEU A 94 -13.61 -7.38 5.27
N ASP A 95 -14.82 -7.52 5.83
CA ASP A 95 -15.67 -6.38 6.20
C ASP A 95 -14.98 -5.53 7.26
N VAL A 96 -14.44 -6.17 8.31
CA VAL A 96 -13.67 -5.50 9.36
C VAL A 96 -12.41 -4.84 8.80
N ALA A 97 -11.69 -5.50 7.88
CA ALA A 97 -10.52 -4.92 7.22
C ALA A 97 -10.87 -3.63 6.49
N TRP A 98 -11.96 -3.66 5.75
CA TRP A 98 -12.42 -2.53 4.96
C TRP A 98 -12.88 -1.37 5.84
N THR A 99 -13.64 -1.66 6.91
CA THR A 99 -14.04 -0.64 7.89
C THR A 99 -12.82 -0.01 8.59
N ILE A 100 -11.82 -0.81 8.99
CA ILE A 100 -10.58 -0.30 9.61
C ILE A 100 -9.81 0.58 8.62
N LEU A 101 -9.73 0.19 7.34
CA LEU A 101 -9.08 0.99 6.30
C LEU A 101 -9.75 2.36 6.12
N ILE A 102 -11.08 2.39 6.06
CA ILE A 102 -11.84 3.65 5.96
C ILE A 102 -11.69 4.49 7.21
N LEU A 103 -11.87 3.90 8.39
CA LEU A 103 -11.76 4.59 9.67
C LEU A 103 -10.37 5.21 9.84
N ARG A 104 -9.32 4.45 9.49
CA ARG A 104 -7.94 4.92 9.47
C ARG A 104 -7.77 6.13 8.53
N GLY A 105 -8.25 6.03 7.29
CA GLY A 105 -8.19 7.14 6.33
C GLY A 105 -8.91 8.38 6.83
N PHE A 106 -10.06 8.19 7.48
CA PHE A 106 -10.83 9.27 8.09
C PHE A 106 -10.10 9.93 9.26
N ILE A 107 -9.47 9.15 10.14
CA ILE A 107 -8.63 9.65 11.24
C ILE A 107 -7.45 10.46 10.70
N LEU A 108 -6.74 9.95 9.68
CA LEU A 108 -5.64 10.66 9.04
C LEU A 108 -6.11 11.98 8.43
N PHE A 109 -7.27 11.99 7.77
CA PHE A 109 -7.87 13.19 7.22
C PHE A 109 -8.18 14.24 8.30
N ILE A 110 -8.81 13.83 9.41
CA ILE A 110 -9.09 14.72 10.55
C ILE A 110 -7.78 15.31 11.09
N ILE A 111 -6.78 14.47 11.34
CA ILE A 111 -5.48 14.91 11.86
C ILE A 111 -4.85 15.95 10.92
N LEU A 112 -4.81 15.68 9.61
CA LEU A 112 -4.27 16.62 8.63
C LEU A 112 -5.09 17.92 8.57
N TYR A 113 -6.41 17.83 8.62
CA TYR A 113 -7.31 18.98 8.56
C TYR A 113 -7.11 19.93 9.74
N PHE A 114 -6.93 19.41 10.96
CA PHE A 114 -6.63 20.24 12.13
C PHE A 114 -5.19 20.79 12.14
N ILE A 115 -4.22 20.07 11.56
CA ILE A 115 -2.82 20.53 11.47
C ILE A 115 -2.64 21.58 10.36
N ALA A 116 -3.43 21.52 9.28
CA ALA A 116 -3.35 22.42 8.13
C ALA A 116 -3.45 23.93 8.50
N PRO A 117 -4.45 24.40 9.27
CA PRO A 117 -4.55 25.82 9.63
C PRO A 117 -3.38 26.30 10.49
N TYR A 118 -2.72 25.39 11.23
CA TYR A 118 -1.56 25.74 12.05
C TYR A 118 -0.31 26.02 11.20
N LYS A 119 -0.18 25.40 10.01
CA LYS A 119 0.93 25.68 9.07
C LYS A 119 0.68 26.91 8.20
N ALA A 120 -0.58 27.29 7.97
CA ALA A 120 -0.94 28.50 7.22
C ALA A 120 -0.41 29.78 7.90
N VAL A 121 -0.28 29.78 9.22
CA VAL A 121 0.29 30.91 9.99
C VAL A 121 1.82 30.96 9.86
N PHE A 122 2.49 29.83 9.65
CA PHE A 122 3.95 29.76 9.54
C PHE A 122 4.49 30.13 8.15
N PHE A 123 3.68 29.92 7.09
CA PHE A 123 4.11 30.12 5.70
C PHE A 123 3.85 31.52 5.11
N LYS A 124 3.21 32.46 5.83
CA LYS A 124 3.08 33.88 5.42
C LYS A 124 2.76 34.08 3.92
N VAL A 125 1.93 33.26 3.31
CA VAL A 125 1.43 33.53 1.96
C VAL A 125 0.25 34.49 2.09
N GLN A 126 0.60 35.76 2.13
CA GLN A 126 -0.27 36.84 1.69
C GLN A 126 -0.54 36.62 0.20
N ASP A 127 -1.55 35.83 -0.12
CA ASP A 127 -2.35 36.02 -1.33
C ASP A 127 -3.78 35.56 -1.06
N ALA A 128 -4.31 36.05 0.06
CA ALA A 128 -5.71 36.41 0.13
C ALA A 128 -5.92 37.65 -0.76
N LYS A 129 -5.94 37.44 -2.07
CA LYS A 129 -6.74 38.30 -2.96
C LYS A 129 -7.94 37.50 -3.42
N PRO A 130 -9.14 37.79 -2.90
CA PRO A 130 -10.33 37.39 -3.63
C PRO A 130 -10.32 38.20 -4.92
N ILE A 131 -10.06 37.54 -6.05
CA ILE A 131 -10.54 38.07 -7.32
C ILE A 131 -12.05 37.85 -7.33
N THR A 132 -12.75 38.95 -7.57
CA THR A 132 -14.21 39.11 -7.68
C THR A 132 -14.94 37.92 -8.27
#